data_AF-X1TD64-F1
#
_entry.id   AF-X1TD64-F1
#
_cell.length_a   1.000
_cell.length_b   1.000
_cell.length_c   1.000
_cell.angle_alpha   90.00
_cell.angle_beta   90.00
_cell.angle_gamma   90.00
#
_symmetry.space_group_name_H-M   'P 1'
#
loop_
_entity.id
_entity.type
_entity.pdbx_description
1 polymer ?
#
loop_
_entity_poly.entity_id
_entity_poly.type
_entity_poly.pdbx_seq_one_letter_code
_entity_poly.pdbx_strand_id
1 'polypeptide(L)'
;HQKLVKVNQTVKKTLPIENIENITFSPRKVMVNIPVEQFTETKYDIPIETINVPDTLDLKLFPRTVSITFLVGLSDYNKLSSHLFRAVVDYQSLEKSISNKLKVDLVKYPGYIRSVRFHPMNVDYIIEK
;
A
#
# COMPACT_ATOMS: atom_id res chain seq x y z
N HIS A 1 41.80 16.40 -49.66
CA HIS A 1 41.90 17.08 -48.35
C HIS A 1 40.51 17.53 -47.89
N GLN A 2 40.31 17.52 -46.59
CA GLN A 2 39.03 17.63 -45.86
C GLN A 2 38.30 18.97 -46.05
N LYS A 3 36.96 18.98 -46.02
CA LYS A 3 36.22 19.59 -44.89
C LYS A 3 34.71 19.32 -44.95
N LEU A 4 34.21 18.78 -43.85
CA LEU A 4 32.82 18.68 -43.46
C LEU A 4 32.31 20.06 -43.03
N VAL A 5 31.11 20.45 -43.47
CA VAL A 5 30.26 21.39 -42.74
C VAL A 5 28.84 20.81 -42.72
N LYS A 6 28.46 20.29 -41.55
CA LYS A 6 27.07 19.94 -41.20
C LYS A 6 26.24 21.21 -41.23
N VAL A 7 25.16 21.22 -42.02
CA VAL A 7 24.11 22.24 -41.90
C VAL A 7 22.84 21.55 -41.42
N ASN A 8 22.59 21.68 -40.11
CA ASN A 8 21.34 21.35 -39.45
C ASN A 8 20.39 22.55 -39.58
N GLN A 9 19.59 22.63 -40.63
CA GLN A 9 18.49 23.59 -40.67
C GLN A 9 17.26 22.94 -41.31
N THR A 10 16.23 22.70 -40.49
CA THR A 10 14.91 22.31 -40.96
C THR A 10 14.32 23.48 -41.76
N VAL A 11 14.22 23.34 -43.07
CA VAL A 11 13.52 24.29 -43.93
C VAL A 11 12.02 24.17 -43.64
N LYS A 12 11.44 25.14 -42.93
CA LYS A 12 9.98 25.25 -42.75
C LYS A 12 9.40 26.02 -43.92
N LYS A 13 8.72 25.32 -44.83
CA LYS A 13 7.94 25.92 -45.91
C LYS A 13 6.47 25.83 -45.53
N THR A 14 5.83 26.97 -45.27
CA THR A 14 4.39 27.04 -44.99
C THR A 14 3.67 27.19 -46.33
N LEU A 15 2.90 26.16 -46.70
CA LEU A 15 1.97 26.21 -47.83
C LEU A 15 0.57 26.50 -47.28
N PRO A 16 -0.21 27.40 -47.89
CA PRO A 16 -1.61 27.56 -47.54
C PRO A 16 -2.39 26.33 -48.04
N ILE A 17 -3.08 25.63 -47.12
CA ILE A 17 -4.00 24.54 -47.45
C ILE A 17 -5.41 25.12 -47.37
N GLU A 18 -6.18 24.95 -48.46
CA GLU A 18 -7.57 25.36 -48.56
C GLU A 18 -8.45 24.67 -47.50
N ASN A 19 -9.35 25.45 -46.94
CA ASN A 19 -10.23 25.09 -45.83
C ASN A 19 -11.30 24.07 -46.29
N ILE A 20 -11.21 22.82 -45.85
CA ILE A 20 -12.28 21.84 -46.02
C ILE A 20 -13.18 21.91 -44.78
N GLU A 21 -14.37 22.47 -44.98
CA GLU A 21 -15.43 22.52 -43.97
C GLU A 21 -15.94 21.10 -43.63
N ASN A 22 -16.28 20.87 -42.35
CA ASN A 22 -16.88 19.67 -41.76
C ASN A 22 -15.94 18.63 -41.10
N ILE A 23 -15.00 19.05 -40.25
CA ILE A 23 -14.38 18.14 -39.27
C ILE A 23 -14.54 18.72 -37.86
N THR A 24 -15.46 18.13 -37.09
CA THR A 24 -15.57 18.37 -35.65
C THR A 24 -14.41 17.68 -34.94
N PHE A 25 -13.30 18.38 -34.76
CA PHE A 25 -12.23 17.94 -33.87
C PHE A 25 -12.68 18.12 -32.42
N SER A 26 -13.00 17.01 -31.75
CA SER A 26 -12.99 16.96 -30.29
C SER A 26 -11.59 16.58 -29.81
N PRO A 27 -10.93 17.46 -29.04
CA PRO A 27 -10.03 16.98 -28.01
C PRO A 27 -10.51 17.56 -26.70
N ARG A 28 -10.92 16.70 -25.76
CA ARG A 28 -10.78 17.07 -24.35
C ARG A 28 -9.76 16.13 -23.75
N LYS A 29 -8.49 16.31 -24.14
CA LYS A 29 -7.36 15.85 -23.36
C LYS A 29 -7.58 16.38 -21.95
N VAL A 30 -8.03 15.52 -21.05
CA VAL A 30 -8.06 15.82 -19.63
C VAL A 30 -6.61 15.82 -19.19
N MET A 31 -6.11 16.98 -18.78
CA MET A 31 -4.81 17.09 -18.14
C MET A 31 -4.99 16.52 -16.73
N VAL A 32 -4.89 15.20 -16.60
CA VAL A 32 -4.82 14.56 -15.30
C VAL A 32 -3.43 14.85 -14.77
N ASN A 33 -3.30 15.93 -14.01
CA ASN A 33 -2.12 16.15 -13.20
C ASN A 33 -2.18 15.12 -12.07
N ILE A 34 -1.76 13.88 -12.35
CA ILE A 34 -1.45 12.90 -11.31
C ILE A 34 -0.13 13.40 -10.74
N PRO A 35 -0.09 14.04 -9.55
CA PRO A 35 1.18 14.18 -8.88
C PRO A 35 1.76 12.77 -8.79
N VAL A 36 2.91 12.55 -9.43
CA VAL A 36 3.62 11.27 -9.35
C VAL A 36 4.24 11.23 -7.96
N GLU A 37 3.39 11.07 -6.95
CA GLU A 37 3.84 10.81 -5.60
C GLU A 37 4.58 9.49 -5.64
N GLN A 38 5.84 9.53 -5.24
CA GLN A 38 6.66 8.33 -5.15
C GLN A 38 6.20 7.54 -3.94
N PHE A 39 5.99 6.25 -4.13
CA PHE A 39 5.66 5.32 -3.05
C PHE A 39 6.87 4.47 -2.73
N THR A 40 7.05 4.14 -1.45
CA THR A 40 8.00 3.14 -0.99
C THR A 40 7.27 2.01 -0.27
N GLU A 41 7.79 0.78 -0.40
CA GLU A 41 7.31 -0.36 0.37
C GLU A 41 7.99 -0.37 1.74
N THR A 42 7.20 -0.48 2.79
CA THR A 42 7.66 -0.48 4.19
C THR A 42 7.12 -1.70 4.90
N LYS A 43 7.91 -2.21 5.84
CA LYS A 43 7.55 -3.34 6.69
C LYS A 43 7.68 -2.95 8.16
N TYR A 44 6.65 -3.22 8.97
CA TYR A 44 6.69 -3.12 10.42
C TYR A 44 6.35 -4.44 11.09
N ASP A 45 7.11 -4.78 12.12
CA ASP A 45 6.82 -5.88 13.02
C ASP A 45 6.19 -5.30 14.29
N ILE A 46 4.95 -5.70 14.58
CA ILE A 46 4.20 -5.22 15.75
C ILE A 46 3.76 -6.41 16.62
N PRO A 47 3.61 -6.23 17.94
CA PRO A 47 3.04 -7.26 18.79
C PRO A 47 1.57 -7.50 18.46
N ILE A 48 1.12 -8.73 18.69
CA ILE A 48 -0.29 -9.13 18.60
C ILE A 48 -0.90 -9.02 19.99
N GLU A 49 -1.95 -8.22 20.13
CA GLU A 49 -2.69 -8.08 21.38
C GLU A 49 -3.76 -9.17 21.50
N THR A 50 -3.92 -9.74 22.69
CA THR A 50 -5.02 -10.64 23.00
C THR A 50 -6.17 -9.84 23.62
N ILE A 51 -7.40 -10.13 23.20
CA ILE A 51 -8.61 -9.48 23.75
C ILE A 51 -9.60 -10.54 24.23
N ASN A 52 -10.49 -10.14 25.16
CA ASN A 52 -11.53 -10.98 25.75
C ASN A 52 -11.01 -12.26 26.44
N VAL A 53 -9.76 -12.25 26.93
CA VAL A 53 -9.20 -13.35 27.74
C VAL A 53 -9.70 -13.19 29.18
N PRO A 54 -10.30 -14.23 29.80
CA PRO A 54 -10.67 -14.20 31.21
C PRO A 54 -9.44 -14.02 32.12
N ASP A 55 -9.59 -13.32 33.24
CA ASP A 55 -8.47 -13.07 34.19
C ASP A 55 -7.86 -14.34 34.80
N THR A 56 -8.57 -15.47 34.70
CA THR A 56 -8.12 -16.78 35.22
C THR A 56 -7.28 -17.57 34.21
N LEU A 57 -6.99 -17.04 33.03
CA LEU A 57 -6.28 -17.74 31.96
C LEU A 57 -5.16 -16.86 31.37
N ASP A 58 -4.01 -17.49 31.11
CA ASP A 58 -2.93 -16.88 30.34
C ASP A 58 -2.93 -17.44 28.91
N LEU A 59 -3.11 -16.57 27.91
CA LEU A 59 -3.11 -16.94 26.50
C LEU A 59 -1.78 -16.55 25.84
N LYS A 60 -0.98 -17.55 25.48
CA LYS A 60 0.30 -17.36 24.77
C LYS A 60 0.14 -17.63 23.29
N LEU A 61 0.52 -16.66 22.46
CA LEU A 61 0.49 -16.76 21.00
C LEU A 61 1.87 -17.11 20.41
N PHE A 62 1.87 -17.84 19.30
CA PHE A 62 3.05 -18.20 18.55
C PHE A 62 2.80 -18.07 17.03
N PRO A 63 3.49 -17.14 16.34
CA PRO A 63 4.34 -16.06 16.88
C PRO A 63 3.55 -14.99 17.67
N ARG A 64 4.26 -14.18 18.47
CA ARG A 64 3.70 -13.04 19.22
C ARG A 64 3.68 -11.72 18.44
N THR A 65 4.26 -11.72 17.25
CA THR A 65 4.40 -10.55 16.40
C THR A 65 3.85 -10.84 15.02
N VAL A 66 3.33 -9.81 14.37
CA VAL A 66 2.90 -9.86 12.98
C VAL A 66 3.70 -8.86 12.16
N SER A 67 4.18 -9.31 11.00
CA SER A 67 4.84 -8.48 10.00
C SER A 67 3.79 -7.85 9.09
N ILE A 68 3.73 -6.53 9.02
CA ILE A 68 2.83 -5.78 8.14
C ILE A 68 3.66 -5.12 7.04
N THR A 69 3.34 -5.40 5.78
CA THR A 69 3.94 -4.78 4.60
C THR A 69 2.90 -3.88 3.92
N PHE A 70 3.29 -2.66 3.58
CA PHE A 70 2.40 -1.68 2.97
C PHE A 70 3.17 -0.66 2.13
N LEU A 71 2.46 0.04 1.25
CA LEU A 71 2.97 1.16 0.47
C LEU A 71 2.61 2.48 1.16
N VAL A 72 3.55 3.41 1.20
CA VAL A 72 3.36 4.77 1.72
C VAL A 72 4.00 5.79 0.78
N GLY A 73 3.33 6.94 0.59
CA GLY A 73 3.90 8.05 -0.16
C GLY A 73 5.08 8.67 0.60
N LEU A 74 6.13 9.10 -0.11
CA LEU A 74 7.31 9.70 0.54
C LEU A 74 6.96 10.92 1.41
N SER A 75 5.91 11.67 1.03
CA SER A 75 5.40 12.84 1.78
C SER A 75 4.88 12.46 3.18
N ASP A 76 4.31 11.26 3.31
CA ASP A 76 3.68 10.77 4.55
C ASP A 76 4.58 9.79 5.33
N TYR A 77 5.72 9.38 4.76
CA TYR A 77 6.64 8.42 5.37
C TYR A 77 7.06 8.84 6.79
N ASN A 78 7.37 10.12 7.00
CA ASN A 78 7.80 10.65 8.29
C ASN A 78 6.71 10.66 9.36
N LYS A 79 5.44 10.47 8.98
CA LYS A 79 4.30 10.40 9.92
C LYS A 79 4.07 8.98 10.44
N LEU A 80 4.73 7.97 9.87
CA LEU A 80 4.53 6.59 10.26
C LEU A 80 5.11 6.30 11.65
N SER A 81 4.39 5.47 12.40
CA SER A 81 4.84 4.89 13.67
C SER A 81 4.13 3.55 13.88
N SER A 82 4.79 2.61 14.56
CA SER A 82 4.21 1.31 14.91
C SER A 82 2.91 1.45 15.73
N HIS A 83 2.77 2.48 16.56
CA HIS A 83 1.58 2.76 17.39
C HIS A 83 0.31 3.11 16.58
N LEU A 84 0.46 3.40 15.30
CA LEU A 84 -0.68 3.63 14.39
C LEU A 84 -1.32 2.31 13.97
N PHE A 85 -0.65 1.18 14.21
CA PHE A 85 -1.12 -0.15 13.87
C PHE A 85 -1.57 -0.90 15.11
N ARG A 86 -2.61 -1.72 14.96
CA ARG A 86 -3.08 -2.60 16.05
C ARG A 86 -3.55 -3.92 15.45
N ALA A 87 -2.84 -4.98 15.80
CA ALA A 87 -3.20 -6.35 15.46
C ALA A 87 -3.72 -7.05 16.71
N VAL A 88 -4.86 -7.73 16.59
CA VAL A 88 -5.53 -8.40 17.71
C VAL A 88 -5.87 -9.84 17.39
N VAL A 89 -5.99 -10.64 18.44
CA VAL A 89 -6.57 -11.97 18.44
C VAL A 89 -7.65 -12.02 19.51
N ASP A 90 -8.86 -12.43 19.14
CA ASP A 90 -10.00 -12.54 20.04
C ASP A 90 -10.13 -13.96 20.61
N TYR A 91 -10.06 -14.07 21.94
CA TYR A 91 -10.25 -15.34 22.65
C TYR A 91 -11.64 -15.94 22.42
N GLN A 92 -12.68 -15.13 22.24
CA GLN A 92 -14.03 -15.66 21.97
C GLN A 92 -14.13 -16.35 20.60
N SER A 93 -13.13 -16.16 19.72
CA SER A 93 -13.06 -16.88 18.45
C SER A 93 -12.57 -18.32 18.58
N LEU A 94 -12.11 -18.76 19.77
CA LEU A 94 -11.67 -20.15 19.99
C LEU A 94 -12.77 -21.16 19.67
N GLU A 95 -14.02 -20.90 20.10
CA GLU A 95 -15.15 -21.82 19.86
C GLU A 95 -15.49 -21.96 18.36
N LYS A 96 -15.10 -20.96 17.56
CA LYS A 96 -15.32 -20.94 16.11
C LYS A 96 -14.11 -21.46 15.33
N SER A 97 -12.99 -21.72 15.98
CA SER A 97 -11.77 -22.15 15.30
C SER A 97 -11.81 -23.66 15.02
N ILE A 98 -11.82 -24.00 13.74
CA ILE A 98 -11.84 -25.39 13.25
C ILE A 98 -10.43 -26.03 13.33
N SER A 99 -9.37 -25.22 13.52
CA SER A 99 -7.98 -25.65 13.25
C SER A 99 -6.98 -25.43 14.40
N ASN A 100 -7.40 -25.24 15.65
CA ASN A 100 -6.51 -24.90 16.79
C ASN A 100 -5.62 -23.66 16.54
N LYS A 101 -6.06 -22.77 15.64
CA LYS A 101 -5.34 -21.54 15.27
C LYS A 101 -6.26 -20.34 15.43
N LEU A 102 -5.70 -19.22 15.83
CA LEU A 102 -6.44 -17.98 15.97
C LEU A 102 -6.12 -17.05 14.84
N LYS A 103 -7.16 -16.50 14.22
CA LYS A 103 -7.03 -15.50 13.18
C LYS A 103 -6.55 -14.19 13.80
N VAL A 104 -5.55 -13.58 13.17
CA VAL A 104 -5.08 -12.23 13.51
C VAL A 104 -5.89 -11.23 12.71
N ASP A 105 -6.45 -10.23 13.38
CA ASP A 105 -7.16 -9.13 12.76
C ASP A 105 -6.41 -7.82 12.92
N LEU A 106 -6.16 -7.13 11.81
CA LEU A 106 -5.57 -5.79 11.80
C LEU A 106 -6.70 -4.75 11.93
N VAL A 107 -6.95 -4.28 13.16
CA VAL A 107 -8.11 -3.43 13.50
C VAL A 107 -7.83 -1.93 13.44
N LYS A 108 -6.55 -1.54 13.43
CA LYS A 108 -6.12 -0.14 13.29
C LYS A 108 -4.91 -0.05 12.38
N TYR A 109 -4.93 0.89 11.44
CA TYR A 109 -3.80 1.27 10.60
C TYR A 109 -4.09 2.67 9.98
N PRO A 110 -3.06 3.43 9.55
CA PRO A 110 -3.27 4.74 8.95
C PRO A 110 -4.04 4.67 7.63
N GLY A 111 -4.95 5.61 7.35
CA GLY A 111 -5.74 5.62 6.11
C GLY A 111 -4.97 6.03 4.84
N TYR A 112 -3.76 6.59 4.99
CA TYR A 112 -2.94 7.08 3.89
C TYR A 112 -1.95 6.02 3.34
N ILE A 113 -1.94 4.80 3.90
CA ILE A 113 -1.15 3.68 3.35
C ILE A 113 -2.00 2.84 2.39
N ARG A 114 -1.33 2.10 1.51
CA ARG A 114 -1.97 1.26 0.48
C ARG A 114 -1.39 -0.15 0.46
N SER A 115 -2.09 -1.08 -0.18
CA SER A 115 -1.64 -2.46 -0.40
C SER A 115 -1.22 -3.17 0.90
N VAL A 116 -1.95 -2.92 1.99
CA VAL A 116 -1.66 -3.49 3.31
C VAL A 116 -1.82 -5.00 3.26
N ARG A 117 -0.73 -5.70 3.55
CA ARG A 117 -0.70 -7.15 3.74
C ARG A 117 0.04 -7.46 5.03
N PHE A 118 -0.33 -8.55 5.69
CA PHE A 118 0.35 -8.95 6.91
C PHE A 118 0.47 -10.46 7.01
N HIS A 119 1.50 -10.89 7.73
CA HIS A 119 1.79 -12.30 7.96
C HIS A 119 2.38 -12.49 9.37
N PRO A 120 1.96 -13.53 10.11
CA PRO A 120 0.94 -14.52 9.73
C PRO A 120 -0.51 -14.02 9.89
N MET A 121 -1.43 -14.61 9.11
CA MET A 121 -2.87 -14.36 9.27
C MET A 121 -3.51 -15.22 10.37
N ASN A 122 -2.85 -16.32 10.74
CA ASN A 122 -3.28 -17.21 11.80
C ASN A 122 -2.08 -17.56 12.68
N VAL A 123 -2.27 -17.62 13.98
CA VAL A 123 -1.24 -17.97 14.97
C VAL A 123 -1.67 -19.17 15.78
N ASP A 124 -0.69 -19.96 16.20
CA ASP A 124 -0.90 -21.03 17.17
C ASP A 124 -1.01 -20.42 18.57
N TYR A 125 -1.68 -21.12 19.49
CA TYR A 125 -1.87 -20.63 20.86
C TYR A 125 -1.73 -21.74 21.91
N ILE A 126 -1.39 -21.33 23.14
CA ILE A 126 -1.36 -22.18 24.34
C ILE A 126 -2.14 -21.45 25.43
N ILE A 127 -2.96 -22.19 26.19
CA ILE A 127 -3.71 -21.68 27.34
C ILE A 127 -3.11 -22.30 28.60
N GLU A 128 -2.75 -21.46 29.57
CA GLU A 128 -2.33 -21.87 30.91
C GLU A 128 -3.34 -21.33 31.95
N LYS A 129 -3.47 -22.01 33.09
CA LYS A 129 -4.37 -21.68 34.21
C LYS A 129 -3.58 -21.44 35.47
#